data_AF-A0A354BN74-F1
#
_entry.id   AF-A0A354BN74-F1
#
_cell.length_a   1.000
_cell.length_b   1.000
_cell.length_c   1.000
_cell.angle_alpha   90.00
_cell.angle_beta   90.00
_cell.angle_gamma   90.00
#
_symmetry.space_group_name_H-M   'P 1'
#
loop_
_entity.id
_entity.type
_entity.pdbx_description
1 polymer ?
#
loop_
_entity_poly.entity_id
_entity_poly.type
_entity_poly.pdbx_seq_one_letter_code
_entity_poly.pdbx_strand_id
1 'polypeptide(L)'
;GRETALSIERLVQQSDNRTAHTTVASVRRNQPDHWLTEFKQFLDVKEAEGRALHLFLRDDDVDEDEDSLKHLLDLALARGVPMNLEIIPGRLTPACTATLKNVLRADQALLSLDQHGWMHNNHEAEGRKCEFGPSRLFTQQLNDIARGKAILESTFEDLFYPAFTPPWNRCTADTYQVLDELGFQVFSKDRGKERLTEYRFTEISSTLDLYTWKEGPRMKSPSDII
;
A
#
# COMPACT_ATOMS: atom_id res chain seq x y z
N GLY A 1 -4.26 7.96 2.79
CA GLY A 1 -4.35 9.21 3.58
C GLY A 1 -5.45 9.29 4.66
N ARG A 2 -6.50 10.11 4.46
CA ARG A 2 -7.39 10.63 5.55
C ARG A 2 -8.12 9.58 6.39
N GLU A 3 -8.82 8.64 5.76
CA GLU A 3 -9.57 7.63 6.52
C GLU A 3 -8.62 6.65 7.25
N THR A 4 -7.45 6.37 6.66
CA THR A 4 -6.40 5.56 7.30
C THR A 4 -5.89 6.25 8.56
N ALA A 5 -5.54 7.53 8.47
CA ALA A 5 -5.17 8.36 9.61
C ALA A 5 -6.24 8.37 10.71
N LEU A 6 -7.48 8.69 10.35
CA LEU A 6 -8.61 8.69 11.30
C LEU A 6 -8.87 7.30 11.91
N SER A 7 -8.54 6.23 11.19
CA SER A 7 -8.64 4.87 11.70
C SER A 7 -7.49 4.58 12.67
N ILE A 8 -6.25 4.94 12.35
CA ILE A 8 -5.10 4.85 13.26
C ILE A 8 -5.35 5.62 14.56
N GLU A 9 -5.82 6.87 14.48
CA GLU A 9 -6.11 7.69 15.67
C GLU A 9 -7.19 7.07 16.57
N ARG A 10 -8.27 6.55 15.98
CA ARG A 10 -9.30 5.82 16.74
C ARG A 10 -8.71 4.62 17.48
N LEU A 11 -7.83 3.87 16.84
CA LEU A 11 -7.20 2.70 17.44
C LEU A 11 -6.24 3.08 18.58
N VAL A 12 -5.50 4.19 18.45
CA VAL A 12 -4.61 4.72 19.50
C VAL A 12 -5.42 5.23 20.71
N GLN A 13 -6.51 5.97 20.49
CA GLN A 13 -7.36 6.47 21.58
C GLN A 13 -8.04 5.34 22.38
N GLN A 14 -8.30 4.20 21.74
CA GLN A 14 -8.86 3.02 22.41
C GLN A 14 -7.84 2.27 23.28
N SER A 15 -6.53 2.32 22.98
CA SER A 15 -5.52 1.69 23.82
C SER A 15 -5.30 2.41 25.15
N ASP A 16 -5.45 3.74 25.17
CA ASP A 16 -5.23 4.56 26.38
C ASP A 16 -6.35 4.39 27.44
N ASN A 17 -7.52 3.87 27.05
CA ASN A 17 -8.66 3.67 27.95
C ASN A 17 -8.73 2.28 28.62
N ARG A 18 -7.70 1.42 28.47
CA ARG A 18 -7.72 0.03 28.99
C ARG A 18 -7.19 -0.15 30.43
N THR A 19 -7.58 0.74 31.33
CA THR A 19 -7.56 0.48 32.80
C THR A 19 -8.95 0.57 33.40
N ALA A 20 -9.85 -0.35 33.03
CA ALA A 20 -11.03 -0.66 33.81
C ALA A 20 -11.58 -2.05 33.43
N HIS A 21 -11.57 -2.98 34.38
CA HIS A 21 -12.27 -4.26 34.29
C HIS A 21 -13.79 -4.04 34.33
N THR A 22 -14.57 -4.64 33.43
CA THR A 22 -15.81 -5.35 33.78
C THR A 22 -16.31 -6.26 32.64
N THR A 23 -16.81 -7.43 33.03
CA THR A 23 -17.56 -8.42 32.25
C THR A 23 -18.96 -7.91 31.88
N VAL A 24 -19.53 -8.32 30.74
CA VAL A 24 -20.91 -8.89 30.54
C VAL A 24 -21.37 -8.83 29.06
N ALA A 25 -21.79 -10.01 28.60
CA ALA A 25 -22.84 -10.39 27.62
C ALA A 25 -23.04 -9.73 26.25
N SER A 26 -23.41 -10.63 25.34
CA SER A 26 -23.69 -10.52 23.91
C SER A 26 -24.74 -9.48 23.50
N VAL A 27 -24.34 -8.59 22.59
CA VAL A 27 -25.23 -7.96 21.61
C VAL A 27 -24.48 -7.96 20.27
N ARG A 28 -25.01 -8.70 19.28
CA ARG A 28 -24.55 -8.61 17.88
C ARG A 28 -24.91 -7.23 17.32
N ARG A 29 -24.01 -6.27 17.51
CA ARG A 29 -23.88 -5.07 16.66
C ARG A 29 -22.59 -5.26 15.86
N ASN A 30 -22.59 -4.97 14.56
CA ASN A 30 -21.38 -4.85 13.77
C ASN A 30 -20.43 -3.89 14.52
N GLN A 31 -19.42 -4.45 15.17
CA GLN A 31 -18.42 -3.71 15.91
C GLN A 31 -17.33 -3.29 14.92
N PRO A 32 -17.06 -1.99 14.74
CA PRO A 32 -16.09 -1.49 13.75
C PRO A 32 -14.65 -2.00 13.96
N ASP A 33 -14.36 -2.61 15.12
CA ASP A 33 -13.02 -3.03 15.54
C ASP A 33 -12.87 -4.55 15.69
N HIS A 34 -13.81 -5.36 15.18
CA HIS A 34 -13.72 -6.83 15.26
C HIS A 34 -12.45 -7.36 14.57
N TRP A 35 -12.13 -6.82 13.40
CA TRP A 35 -10.93 -7.17 12.64
C TRP A 35 -9.65 -6.90 13.43
N LEU A 36 -9.60 -5.82 14.24
CA LEU A 36 -8.43 -5.50 15.05
C LEU A 36 -8.24 -6.55 16.15
N THR A 37 -9.34 -7.00 16.74
CA THR A 37 -9.29 -8.06 17.77
C THR A 37 -8.81 -9.37 17.16
N GLU A 38 -9.34 -9.76 15.99
CA GLU A 38 -8.89 -10.95 15.27
C GLU A 38 -7.42 -10.84 14.84
N PHE A 39 -7.00 -9.67 14.37
CA PHE A 39 -5.61 -9.43 13.97
C PHE A 39 -4.65 -9.50 15.17
N LYS A 40 -5.00 -8.89 16.30
CA LYS A 40 -4.22 -9.00 17.55
C LYS A 40 -4.10 -10.45 17.99
N GLN A 41 -5.21 -11.19 18.03
CA GLN A 41 -5.19 -12.61 18.38
C GLN A 41 -4.33 -13.43 17.42
N PHE A 42 -4.39 -13.15 16.12
CA PHE A 42 -3.52 -13.80 15.14
C PHE A 42 -2.04 -13.53 15.44
N LEU A 43 -1.67 -12.27 15.70
CA LEU A 43 -0.30 -11.90 16.04
C LEU A 43 0.17 -12.56 17.35
N ASP A 44 -0.65 -12.55 18.39
CA ASP A 44 -0.36 -13.20 19.69
C ASP A 44 -0.11 -14.71 19.51
N VAL A 45 -0.92 -15.37 18.66
CA VAL A 45 -0.73 -16.80 18.34
C VAL A 45 0.58 -17.02 17.58
N LYS A 46 0.93 -16.17 16.62
CA LYS A 46 2.19 -16.30 15.87
C LYS A 46 3.43 -16.01 16.71
N GLU A 47 3.33 -15.07 17.63
CA GLU A 47 4.36 -14.82 18.64
C GLU A 47 4.53 -16.03 19.57
N ALA A 48 3.43 -16.61 20.08
CA ALA A 48 3.46 -17.81 20.92
C ALA A 48 4.01 -19.05 20.18
N GLU A 49 3.80 -19.14 18.86
CA GLU A 49 4.42 -20.15 17.99
C GLU A 49 5.92 -19.90 17.74
N GLY A 50 6.48 -18.76 18.19
CA GLY A 50 7.86 -18.35 17.93
C GLY A 50 8.14 -18.02 16.46
N ARG A 51 7.11 -17.70 15.67
CA ARG A 51 7.25 -17.39 14.25
C ARG A 51 7.57 -15.91 14.06
N ALA A 52 8.68 -15.62 13.41
CA ALA A 52 8.96 -14.29 12.90
C ALA A 52 8.00 -13.96 11.74
N LEU A 53 7.33 -12.81 11.82
CA LEU A 53 6.49 -12.27 10.76
C LEU A 53 7.14 -11.04 10.14
N HIS A 54 7.09 -10.94 8.83
CA HIS A 54 7.44 -9.71 8.11
C HIS A 54 6.17 -8.96 7.78
N LEU A 55 6.02 -7.78 8.36
CA LEU A 55 4.87 -6.90 8.13
C LEU A 55 5.35 -5.67 7.37
N PHE A 56 4.54 -5.23 6.41
CA PHE A 56 4.72 -3.94 5.74
C PHE A 56 3.38 -3.19 5.75
N LEU A 57 3.47 -1.87 5.78
CA LEU A 57 2.34 -0.97 5.59
C LEU A 57 2.49 -0.31 4.24
N ARG A 58 1.40 -0.18 3.50
CA ARG A 58 1.38 0.43 2.17
C ARG A 58 0.28 1.48 2.12
N ASP A 59 0.61 2.72 1.72
CA ASP A 59 -0.37 3.76 1.39
C ASP A 59 -0.34 3.96 -0.13
N ASP A 60 -1.47 3.65 -0.77
CA ASP A 60 -1.65 3.83 -2.21
C ASP A 60 -2.08 5.28 -2.51
N ASP A 61 -1.98 5.68 -3.78
CA ASP A 61 -2.43 6.97 -4.31
C ASP A 61 -1.67 8.20 -3.77
N VAL A 62 -0.35 8.09 -3.55
CA VAL A 62 0.46 9.27 -3.20
C VAL A 62 0.70 10.13 -4.45
N ASP A 63 0.05 11.28 -4.54
CA ASP A 63 0.23 12.24 -5.64
C ASP A 63 0.58 13.66 -5.17
N GLU A 64 -0.38 14.35 -4.55
CA GLU A 64 -0.27 15.75 -4.12
C GLU A 64 0.09 15.87 -2.64
N ASP A 65 0.42 17.09 -2.18
CA ASP A 65 0.77 17.34 -0.78
C ASP A 65 -0.47 17.50 0.11
N GLU A 66 -1.31 16.47 0.16
CA GLU A 66 -2.50 16.48 0.99
C GLU A 66 -2.16 16.55 2.48
N ASP A 67 -3.00 17.27 3.25
CA ASP A 67 -2.91 17.28 4.72
C ASP A 67 -3.03 15.87 5.32
N SER A 68 -3.76 15.01 4.63
CA SER A 68 -4.00 13.63 5.03
C SER A 68 -2.73 12.77 4.94
N LEU A 69 -1.91 13.00 3.91
CA LEU A 69 -0.61 12.38 3.75
C LEU A 69 0.38 12.93 4.80
N LYS A 70 0.45 14.26 4.95
CA LYS A 70 1.34 14.91 5.94
C LYS A 70 1.12 14.35 7.35
N HIS A 71 -0.14 14.24 7.76
CA HIS A 71 -0.48 13.70 9.06
C HIS A 71 -0.14 12.20 9.20
N LEU A 72 -0.34 11.38 8.15
CA LEU A 72 0.09 9.98 8.16
C LEU A 72 1.62 9.86 8.33
N LEU A 73 2.39 10.71 7.65
CA LEU A 73 3.85 10.76 7.74
C LEU A 73 4.32 11.18 9.14
N ASP A 74 3.66 12.17 9.74
CA ASP A 74 3.95 12.58 11.13
C ASP A 74 3.71 11.42 12.12
N LEU A 75 2.62 10.65 11.93
CA LEU A 75 2.34 9.46 12.74
C LEU A 75 3.39 8.36 12.55
N ALA A 76 3.78 8.08 11.30
CA ALA A 76 4.80 7.09 10.98
C ALA A 76 6.14 7.45 11.64
N LEU A 77 6.55 8.72 11.51
CA LEU A 77 7.79 9.23 12.10
C LEU A 77 7.75 9.20 13.63
N ALA A 78 6.65 9.65 14.23
CA ALA A 78 6.50 9.67 15.70
C ALA A 78 6.49 8.26 16.31
N ARG A 79 6.12 7.23 15.54
CA ARG A 79 6.04 5.84 16.00
C ARG A 79 7.17 4.95 15.47
N GLY A 80 8.04 5.46 14.61
CA GLY A 80 9.11 4.69 13.97
C GLY A 80 8.58 3.49 13.19
N VAL A 81 7.44 3.64 12.51
CA VAL A 81 6.80 2.57 11.75
C VAL A 81 7.08 2.78 10.26
N PRO A 82 7.89 1.92 9.61
CA PRO A 82 8.17 2.04 8.19
C PRO A 82 6.94 1.83 7.31
N MET A 83 6.90 2.52 6.16
CA MET A 83 5.82 2.41 5.19
C MET A 83 6.33 2.41 3.76
N ASN A 84 5.62 1.70 2.90
CA ASN A 84 5.71 1.76 1.45
C ASN A 84 4.71 2.80 0.94
N LEU A 85 5.18 3.77 0.15
CA LEU A 85 4.36 4.79 -0.46
C LEU A 85 4.30 4.54 -1.97
N GLU A 86 3.11 4.26 -2.47
CA GLU A 86 2.89 4.02 -3.90
C GLU A 86 2.57 5.35 -4.56
N ILE A 87 3.57 5.91 -5.24
CA ILE A 87 3.53 7.26 -5.81
C ILE A 87 2.97 7.24 -7.23
N ILE A 88 2.02 8.12 -7.55
CA ILE A 88 1.55 8.35 -8.92
C ILE A 88 2.49 9.38 -9.59
N PRO A 89 3.52 8.96 -10.35
CA PRO A 89 4.60 9.84 -10.76
C PRO A 89 4.16 10.96 -11.70
N GLY A 90 3.12 10.74 -12.52
CA GLY A 90 2.59 11.76 -13.42
C GLY A 90 1.78 12.86 -12.71
N ARG A 91 1.47 12.68 -11.42
CA ARG A 91 0.76 13.64 -10.57
C ARG A 91 1.61 14.16 -9.40
N LEU A 92 2.82 13.63 -9.22
CA LEU A 92 3.69 14.01 -8.12
C LEU A 92 4.04 15.50 -8.18
N THR A 93 3.63 16.25 -7.16
CA THR A 93 3.91 17.70 -7.11
C THR A 93 5.28 17.98 -6.48
N PRO A 94 5.89 19.15 -6.77
CA PRO A 94 7.10 19.59 -6.08
C PRO A 94 6.92 19.72 -4.55
N ALA A 95 5.73 20.11 -4.10
CA ALA A 95 5.41 20.23 -2.68
C ALA A 95 5.33 18.86 -1.99
N CYS A 96 4.73 17.86 -2.65
CA CYS A 96 4.70 16.49 -2.16
C CYS A 96 6.12 15.92 -2.11
N THR A 97 6.89 16.10 -3.18
CA THR A 97 8.32 15.71 -3.25
C THR A 97 9.12 16.29 -2.08
N ALA A 98 8.96 17.59 -1.79
CA ALA A 98 9.66 18.24 -0.67
C ALA A 98 9.23 17.64 0.68
N THR A 99 7.95 17.34 0.85
CA THR A 99 7.41 16.69 2.05
C THR A 99 8.05 15.32 2.27
N LEU A 100 8.07 14.46 1.24
CA LEU A 100 8.68 13.13 1.32
C LEU A 100 10.18 13.19 1.59
N LYS A 101 10.90 14.10 0.93
CA LYS A 101 12.35 14.30 1.17
C LYS A 101 12.64 14.78 2.59
N ASN A 102 11.77 15.59 3.19
CA ASN A 102 11.97 16.04 4.57
C ASN A 102 11.82 14.88 5.57
N VAL A 103 10.85 13.99 5.34
CA VAL A 103 10.69 12.78 6.17
C VAL A 103 11.89 11.87 6.04
N LEU A 104 12.35 11.60 4.82
CA LEU A 104 13.54 10.77 4.56
C LEU A 104 14.85 11.34 5.12
N ARG A 105 14.94 12.66 5.29
CA ARG A 105 16.08 13.29 5.99
C ARG A 105 16.05 13.05 7.50
N ALA A 106 14.86 12.92 8.09
CA ALA A 106 14.72 12.62 9.51
C ALA A 106 14.99 11.14 9.79
N ASP A 107 14.48 10.25 8.92
CA ASP A 107 14.76 8.82 8.95
C ASP A 107 14.67 8.24 7.54
N GLN A 108 15.82 7.86 6.98
CA GLN A 108 15.92 7.33 5.63
C GLN A 108 15.29 5.94 5.48
N ALA A 109 15.19 5.17 6.56
CA ALA A 109 14.61 3.83 6.54
C ALA A 109 13.08 3.83 6.73
N LEU A 110 12.49 5.00 6.99
CA LEU A 110 11.07 5.10 7.31
C LEU A 110 10.17 4.91 6.08
N LEU A 111 10.61 5.32 4.89
CA LEU A 111 9.79 5.25 3.67
C LEU A 111 10.47 4.43 2.58
N SER A 112 9.75 3.47 2.01
CA SER A 112 10.02 2.97 0.65
C SER A 112 9.20 3.79 -0.33
N LEU A 113 9.86 4.37 -1.33
CA LEU A 113 9.18 5.15 -2.37
C LEU A 113 9.04 4.27 -3.61
N ASP A 114 7.81 3.84 -3.89
CA ASP A 114 7.47 2.84 -4.90
C ASP A 114 6.57 3.47 -5.99
N GLN A 115 6.44 2.84 -7.16
CA GLN A 115 5.67 3.41 -8.28
C GLN A 115 4.23 2.87 -8.34
N HIS A 116 3.25 3.78 -8.31
CA HIS A 116 1.83 3.53 -8.53
C HIS A 116 1.35 3.94 -9.92
N GLY A 117 1.63 3.10 -10.92
CA GLY A 117 1.20 3.36 -12.29
C GLY A 117 1.85 4.60 -12.91
N TRP A 118 1.07 5.40 -13.64
CA TRP A 118 1.53 6.65 -14.27
C TRP A 118 0.66 7.85 -13.90
N MET A 119 -0.60 7.87 -14.31
CA MET A 119 -1.55 8.97 -14.05
C MET A 119 -2.77 8.51 -13.26
N HIS A 120 -2.83 7.22 -12.90
CA HIS A 120 -3.99 6.58 -12.29
C HIS A 120 -5.29 6.82 -13.10
N ASN A 121 -5.17 6.78 -14.44
CA ASN A 121 -6.31 7.00 -15.33
C ASN A 121 -6.97 5.70 -15.76
N ASN A 122 -8.30 5.68 -15.86
CA ASN A 122 -9.00 4.55 -16.46
C ASN A 122 -8.92 4.64 -17.98
N HIS A 123 -8.49 3.56 -18.63
CA HIS A 123 -8.45 3.44 -20.09
C HIS A 123 -9.50 2.47 -20.65
N GLU A 124 -10.24 1.77 -19.81
CA GLU A 124 -11.28 0.84 -20.24
C GLU A 124 -12.59 1.59 -20.53
N ALA A 125 -13.14 1.39 -21.73
CA ALA A 125 -14.46 1.91 -22.12
C ALA A 125 -15.60 1.16 -21.42
N GLU A 126 -15.41 -0.13 -21.17
CA GLU A 126 -16.37 -1.02 -20.51
C GLU A 126 -15.67 -1.87 -19.44
N GLY A 127 -16.44 -2.42 -18.50
CA GLY A 127 -15.89 -3.30 -17.46
C GLY A 127 -15.27 -2.54 -16.28
N ARG A 128 -14.24 -3.13 -15.66
CA ARG A 128 -13.61 -2.59 -14.44
C ARG A 128 -12.51 -1.61 -14.82
N LYS A 129 -12.39 -0.51 -14.06
CA LYS A 129 -11.33 0.49 -14.24
C LYS A 129 -9.95 -0.18 -14.27
N CYS A 130 -9.13 0.17 -15.25
CA CYS A 130 -7.76 -0.31 -15.39
C CYS A 130 -6.91 0.74 -16.11
N GLU A 131 -5.72 1.04 -15.57
CA GLU A 131 -4.76 1.89 -16.27
C GLU A 131 -3.95 1.08 -17.29
N PHE A 132 -3.59 -0.16 -16.93
CA PHE A 132 -2.77 -1.06 -17.75
C PHE A 132 -3.57 -2.30 -18.19
N GLY A 133 -4.78 -2.04 -18.70
CA GLY A 133 -5.74 -3.05 -19.12
C GLY A 133 -5.70 -3.38 -20.62
N PRO A 134 -6.59 -4.28 -21.09
CA PRO A 134 -6.61 -4.76 -22.47
C PRO A 134 -6.91 -3.67 -23.50
N SER A 135 -7.44 -2.52 -23.09
CA SER A 135 -7.63 -1.36 -23.98
C SER A 135 -6.32 -0.62 -24.31
N ARG A 136 -5.18 -1.04 -23.74
CA ARG A 136 -3.87 -0.41 -23.92
C ARG A 136 -2.88 -1.40 -24.54
N LEU A 137 -2.25 -1.00 -25.64
CA LEU A 137 -1.17 -1.77 -26.27
C LEU A 137 0.05 -1.86 -25.35
N PHE A 138 0.80 -2.96 -25.45
CA PHE A 138 2.09 -3.15 -24.78
C PHE A 138 2.98 -1.89 -24.80
N THR A 139 3.21 -1.31 -25.98
CA THR A 139 4.08 -0.13 -26.14
C THR A 139 3.56 1.10 -25.39
N GLN A 140 2.24 1.23 -25.24
CA GLN A 140 1.65 2.32 -24.48
C GLN A 140 1.81 2.11 -22.97
N GLN A 141 1.77 0.87 -22.50
CA GLN A 141 2.06 0.55 -21.10
C GLN A 141 3.55 0.75 -20.78
N LEU A 142 4.43 0.25 -21.67
CA LEU A 142 5.88 0.42 -21.58
C LEU A 142 6.28 1.89 -21.43
N ASN A 143 5.78 2.74 -22.33
CA ASN A 143 6.14 4.17 -22.32
C ASN A 143 5.71 4.87 -21.04
N ASP A 144 4.50 4.62 -20.54
CA ASP A 144 3.99 5.27 -19.34
C ASP A 144 4.71 4.78 -18.07
N ILE A 145 4.95 3.47 -17.95
CA ILE A 145 5.68 2.90 -16.80
C ILE A 145 7.14 3.36 -16.80
N ALA A 146 7.82 3.31 -17.95
CA ALA A 146 9.21 3.76 -18.08
C ALA A 146 9.36 5.26 -17.77
N ARG A 147 8.41 6.08 -18.23
CA ARG A 147 8.40 7.51 -17.93
C ARG A 147 8.21 7.76 -16.43
N GLY A 148 7.29 7.04 -15.79
CA GLY A 148 7.10 7.09 -14.35
C GLY A 148 8.38 6.76 -13.58
N LYS A 149 9.02 5.65 -13.95
CA LYS A 149 10.28 5.19 -13.33
C LYS A 149 11.38 6.23 -13.47
N ALA A 150 11.56 6.78 -14.67
CA ALA A 150 12.58 7.81 -14.92
C ALA A 150 12.35 9.08 -14.09
N ILE A 151 11.08 9.49 -13.91
CA ILE A 151 10.76 10.63 -13.04
C ILE A 151 11.15 10.31 -11.59
N LEU A 152 10.76 9.16 -11.06
CA LEU A 152 11.05 8.79 -9.68
C LEU A 152 12.55 8.61 -9.42
N GLU A 153 13.27 7.95 -10.33
CA GLU A 153 14.73 7.83 -10.29
C GLU A 153 15.41 9.20 -10.29
N SER A 154 14.97 10.13 -11.15
CA SER A 154 15.56 11.48 -11.17
C SER A 154 15.18 12.33 -9.95
N THR A 155 14.01 12.08 -9.37
CA THR A 155 13.45 12.88 -8.27
C THR A 155 14.03 12.46 -6.92
N PHE A 156 14.16 11.15 -6.70
CA PHE A 156 14.54 10.57 -5.42
C PHE A 156 15.90 9.88 -5.44
N GLU A 157 16.53 9.74 -6.62
CA GLU A 157 17.86 9.14 -6.77
C GLU A 157 17.88 7.74 -6.13
N ASP A 158 18.87 7.45 -5.28
CA ASP A 158 19.02 6.17 -4.60
C ASP A 158 17.93 5.88 -3.54
N LEU A 159 17.01 6.84 -3.29
CA LEU A 159 15.89 6.67 -2.36
C LEU A 159 14.64 6.07 -3.03
N PHE A 160 14.57 6.07 -4.37
CA PHE A 160 13.51 5.37 -5.08
C PHE A 160 13.81 3.87 -5.07
N TYR A 161 12.80 3.06 -4.72
CA TYR A 161 12.89 1.62 -4.83
C TYR A 161 12.07 1.15 -6.04
N PRO A 162 12.63 0.33 -6.95
CA PRO A 162 11.95 -0.10 -8.17
C PRO A 162 10.91 -1.19 -7.87
N ALA A 163 9.93 -0.88 -7.03
CA ALA A 163 8.70 -1.63 -6.83
C ALA A 163 7.55 -0.98 -7.62
N PHE A 164 6.60 -1.80 -8.05
CA PHE A 164 5.44 -1.33 -8.80
C PHE A 164 4.14 -1.90 -8.25
N THR A 165 3.18 -1.01 -8.03
CA THR A 165 1.80 -1.37 -7.69
C THR A 165 0.86 -0.86 -8.79
N PRO A 166 0.06 -1.71 -9.44
CA PRO A 166 -0.87 -1.25 -10.46
C PRO A 166 -2.10 -0.60 -9.83
N PRO A 167 -2.57 0.56 -10.34
CA PRO A 167 -3.85 1.15 -9.95
C PRO A 167 -4.99 0.14 -9.90
N TRP A 168 -5.82 0.25 -8.87
CA TRP A 168 -6.92 -0.66 -8.58
C TRP A 168 -6.54 -2.16 -8.42
N ASN A 169 -5.25 -2.47 -8.23
CA ASN A 169 -4.70 -3.83 -8.24
C ASN A 169 -5.00 -4.60 -9.54
N ARG A 170 -5.02 -3.90 -10.69
CA ARG A 170 -5.40 -4.48 -12.00
C ARG A 170 -4.42 -4.12 -13.10
N CYS A 171 -4.05 -5.12 -13.87
CA CYS A 171 -3.16 -5.01 -15.02
C CYS A 171 -3.27 -6.26 -15.90
N THR A 172 -2.43 -6.35 -16.91
CA THR A 172 -2.39 -7.47 -17.88
C THR A 172 -1.02 -8.15 -17.87
N ALA A 173 -0.88 -9.26 -18.61
CA ALA A 173 0.40 -9.94 -18.78
C ALA A 173 1.45 -9.05 -19.47
N ASP A 174 1.02 -8.17 -20.38
CA ASP A 174 1.85 -7.13 -21.00
C ASP A 174 2.52 -6.26 -19.93
N THR A 175 1.80 -5.91 -18.86
CA THR A 175 2.36 -5.15 -17.74
C THR A 175 3.47 -5.93 -17.05
N TYR A 176 3.33 -7.23 -16.81
CA TYR A 176 4.38 -8.05 -16.20
C TYR A 176 5.65 -8.07 -17.05
N GLN A 177 5.49 -8.24 -18.36
CA GLN A 177 6.61 -8.20 -19.31
C GLN A 177 7.32 -6.85 -19.28
N VAL A 178 6.57 -5.75 -19.28
CA VAL A 178 7.13 -4.39 -19.15
C VAL A 178 7.92 -4.22 -17.86
N LEU A 179 7.38 -4.68 -16.71
CA LEU A 179 8.05 -4.55 -15.42
C LEU A 179 9.38 -5.33 -15.39
N ASP A 180 9.38 -6.53 -15.97
CA ASP A 180 10.60 -7.32 -16.11
C ASP A 180 11.62 -6.61 -17.01
N GLU A 181 11.22 -6.15 -18.20
CA GLU A 181 12.09 -5.43 -19.14
C GLU A 181 12.70 -4.17 -18.54
N LEU A 182 11.93 -3.42 -17.73
CA LEU A 182 12.37 -2.19 -17.08
C LEU A 182 13.15 -2.41 -15.77
N GLY A 183 13.31 -3.66 -15.34
CA GLY A 183 14.13 -4.02 -14.17
C GLY A 183 13.48 -3.66 -12.83
N PHE A 184 12.16 -3.71 -12.74
CA PHE A 184 11.49 -3.67 -11.43
C PHE A 184 11.87 -4.91 -10.61
N GLN A 185 12.03 -4.73 -9.30
CA GLN A 185 12.44 -5.78 -8.37
C GLN A 185 11.26 -6.38 -7.61
N VAL A 186 10.21 -5.59 -7.39
CA VAL A 186 9.00 -6.01 -6.69
C VAL A 186 7.78 -5.61 -7.50
N PHE A 187 6.81 -6.51 -7.54
CA PHE A 187 5.48 -6.22 -8.06
C PHE A 187 4.46 -6.47 -6.96
N SER A 188 3.77 -5.41 -6.54
CA SER A 188 2.80 -5.48 -5.46
C SER A 188 1.36 -5.34 -5.94
N LYS A 189 0.59 -6.44 -5.89
CA LYS A 189 -0.84 -6.41 -6.21
C LYS A 189 -1.61 -7.44 -5.39
N ASP A 190 -2.92 -7.35 -5.41
CA ASP A 190 -3.78 -8.42 -4.91
C ASP A 190 -3.40 -9.79 -5.48
N ARG A 191 -3.34 -10.78 -4.60
CA ARG A 191 -2.93 -12.15 -4.91
C ARG A 191 -3.86 -12.72 -5.99
N GLY A 192 -3.28 -13.10 -7.12
CA GLY A 192 -3.97 -13.84 -8.17
C GLY A 192 -4.14 -15.31 -7.82
N LYS A 193 -4.83 -16.07 -8.69
CA LYS A 193 -4.94 -17.53 -8.54
C LYS A 193 -3.58 -18.23 -8.72
N GLU A 194 -2.74 -17.67 -9.58
CA GLU A 194 -1.44 -18.22 -9.95
C GLU A 194 -0.35 -17.27 -9.47
N ARG A 195 0.78 -17.85 -9.03
CA ARG A 195 1.98 -17.09 -8.68
C ARG A 195 2.75 -16.78 -9.95
N LEU A 196 3.26 -15.55 -10.05
CA LEU A 196 4.15 -15.15 -11.12
C LEU A 196 5.56 -15.64 -10.79
N THR A 197 6.07 -16.62 -11.53
CA THR A 197 7.41 -17.22 -11.28
C THR A 197 8.36 -17.07 -12.46
N GLU A 198 7.84 -16.71 -13.63
CA GLU A 198 8.62 -16.57 -14.86
C GLU A 198 9.33 -15.21 -15.03
N TYR A 199 9.15 -14.27 -14.09
CA TYR A 199 9.75 -12.93 -14.12
C TYR A 199 10.82 -12.76 -13.03
N ARG A 200 11.72 -11.79 -13.21
CA ARG A 200 12.82 -11.49 -12.28
C ARG A 200 12.37 -10.75 -11.02
N PHE A 201 11.23 -10.08 -11.06
CA PHE A 201 10.66 -9.42 -9.89
C PHE A 201 10.02 -10.43 -8.93
N THR A 202 9.92 -10.06 -7.66
CA THR A 202 9.16 -10.81 -6.66
C THR A 202 7.74 -10.27 -6.56
N GLU A 203 6.73 -11.16 -6.65
CA GLU A 203 5.33 -10.79 -6.39
C GLU A 203 5.06 -10.78 -4.88
N ILE A 204 4.59 -9.65 -4.35
CA ILE A 204 4.17 -9.48 -2.96
C ILE A 204 2.73 -8.96 -2.94
N SER A 205 1.86 -9.51 -2.09
CA SER A 205 0.47 -9.05 -1.99
C SER A 205 0.20 -8.40 -0.64
N SER A 206 -0.64 -7.35 -0.65
CA SER A 206 -1.25 -6.87 0.58
C SER A 206 -2.21 -7.92 1.13
N THR A 207 -2.27 -7.97 2.45
CA THR A 207 -2.96 -9.04 3.17
C THR A 207 -4.12 -8.52 4.02
N LEU A 208 -3.97 -7.32 4.57
CA LEU A 208 -4.99 -6.60 5.29
C LEU A 208 -5.20 -5.26 4.58
N ASP A 209 -6.42 -5.02 4.10
CA ASP A 209 -6.79 -3.72 3.55
C ASP A 209 -7.64 -2.97 4.57
N LEU A 210 -7.03 -1.95 5.17
CA LEU A 210 -7.68 -1.11 6.17
C LEU A 210 -8.70 -0.16 5.53
N TYR A 211 -8.67 0.01 4.22
CA TYR A 211 -9.54 0.89 3.46
C TYR A 211 -10.61 0.06 2.76
N THR A 212 -11.89 0.21 3.10
CA THR A 212 -12.93 -0.24 2.17
C THR A 212 -13.87 0.88 1.76
N TRP A 213 -13.95 1.03 0.45
CA TRP A 213 -14.76 2.00 -0.26
C TRP A 213 -16.27 1.86 -0.03
N LYS A 214 -16.74 0.80 0.64
CA LYS A 214 -18.18 0.52 0.81
C LYS A 214 -18.61 -0.08 2.16
N GLU A 215 -17.73 -0.73 2.93
CA GLU A 215 -18.15 -1.55 4.10
C GLU A 215 -17.26 -1.43 5.37
N GLY A 216 -16.32 -0.49 5.44
CA GLY A 216 -15.30 -0.41 6.51
C GLY A 216 -14.15 -1.44 6.40
N PRO A 217 -13.08 -1.33 7.20
CA PRO A 217 -11.86 -2.15 7.09
C PRO A 217 -12.12 -3.66 6.97
N ARG A 218 -11.42 -4.39 6.08
CA ARG A 218 -11.56 -5.85 5.93
C ARG A 218 -10.21 -6.56 5.89
N MET A 219 -10.07 -7.57 6.74
CA MET A 219 -8.94 -8.50 6.76
C MET A 219 -9.20 -9.65 5.76
N LYS A 220 -8.20 -10.03 4.93
CA LYS A 220 -8.28 -11.30 4.20
C LYS A 220 -8.31 -12.45 5.21
N SER A 221 -8.79 -13.63 4.81
CA SER A 221 -8.88 -14.75 5.75
C SER A 221 -7.50 -15.06 6.34
N PRO A 222 -7.38 -15.52 7.61
CA PRO A 222 -6.09 -15.90 8.19
C PRO A 222 -5.28 -16.88 7.33
N SER A 223 -5.93 -17.70 6.51
CA SER A 223 -5.28 -18.59 5.52
C SER A 223 -4.63 -17.87 4.33
N ASP A 224 -5.04 -16.64 4.06
CA ASP A 224 -4.42 -15.77 3.04
C ASP A 224 -3.28 -14.92 3.63
N ILE A 225 -3.11 -14.95 4.96
CA ILE A 225 -2.05 -14.29 5.74
C ILE A 225 -0.96 -15.31 6.05
N ILE A 226 -0.11 -15.56 5.06
CA ILE A 226 1.04 -16.49 5.17
C ILE A 226 2.33 -15.74 4.96
#